data_AF-A0A671SMT7-F1
#
_entry.id   AF-A0A671SMT7-F1
#
_cell.length_a   1.000
_cell.length_b   1.000
_cell.length_c   1.000
_cell.angle_alpha   90.00
_cell.angle_beta   90.00
_cell.angle_gamma   90.00
#
_symmetry.space_group_name_H-M   'P 1'
#
loop_
_entity.id
_entity.type
_entity.pdbx_description
1 polymer ?
#
loop_
_entity_poly.entity_id
_entity_poly.type
_entity_poly.pdbx_seq_one_letter_code
_entity_poly.pdbx_strand_id
1 'polypeptide(L)'
;MATREAFEVLKSRLKPGSDYTILARFCHDLLDVGCRGDSGRQPIPRLRCITTERLHIRSISPLLHLDLNNFNSPEAEDSRYVLTSPRSLEACARLGVKPVDLLFRSLTDFIDENQKSSLEEVTALYEEKSSVKPFTALETVLEQTAESQSTDSKAQCLRHGSQIIIQSLRFRSPDGFPTACGQKFPYSFSLADLRRSPAMERRLKKSLLQEISRKLSIAVPEKDRKIAALMLAKHEEEQFRLCQSMFEEQHREEEHRREEERKQRKELLQHIRRWQEDLEEWRRLREEEEAMLAEQREREALWQEERWRRLAEEQQARRRFKLDVASRDAKEHKRYQERLVRENERVEEAQREKELQEAQVKRTPRNEELKQSNQRELLKHLLKKEVKEQERAEKELKRKGLEQKLQCSKENHALLLEARVQEMRSRAAEEVQMRMAQQRARRENRDRMEQKQMWVQGCQLQTERAVMQAQEQRRRRAQGVRRENQEKKLSHHRLRERVLEEEKAQWEERCKAEQRREKLQKERAEAQERSRKVAHASCYMRERVSEQTSRRTFDRMARETELNWATWNYE
;
A
#
# COMPACT_ATOMS: atom_id res chain seq x y z
N MET A 1 51.21 1.52 -6.51
CA MET A 1 51.89 1.07 -5.27
C MET A 1 50.98 0.25 -4.35
N ALA A 2 49.67 0.53 -4.26
CA ALA A 2 48.70 -0.24 -3.46
C ALA A 2 48.46 -1.71 -3.90
N THR A 3 48.88 -2.10 -5.11
CA THR A 3 48.66 -3.46 -5.65
C THR A 3 49.79 -4.44 -5.29
N ARG A 4 50.97 -3.94 -4.90
CA ARG A 4 52.13 -4.77 -4.56
C ARG A 4 52.08 -5.25 -3.10
N GLU A 5 51.54 -4.42 -2.21
CA GLU A 5 51.32 -4.76 -0.80
C GLU A 5 50.18 -5.79 -0.63
N ALA A 6 49.12 -5.71 -1.43
CA ALA A 6 48.03 -6.70 -1.42
C ALA A 6 48.51 -8.10 -1.86
N PHE A 7 49.51 -8.17 -2.73
CA PHE A 7 50.06 -9.44 -3.24
C PHE A 7 50.96 -10.14 -2.20
N GLU A 8 51.77 -9.40 -1.44
CA GLU A 8 52.62 -9.96 -0.37
C GLU A 8 51.80 -10.41 0.85
N VAL A 9 50.66 -9.76 1.13
CA VAL A 9 49.72 -10.18 2.19
C VAL A 9 48.98 -11.47 1.82
N LEU A 10 48.72 -11.71 0.53
CA LEU A 10 48.12 -12.96 0.05
C LEU A 10 49.13 -14.12 0.02
N LYS A 11 50.40 -13.82 -0.32
CA LYS A 11 51.49 -14.82 -0.38
C LYS A 11 51.88 -15.37 1.00
N SER A 12 51.76 -14.55 2.05
CA SER A 12 52.05 -14.94 3.44
C SER A 12 50.96 -15.77 4.12
N ARG A 13 49.79 -15.96 3.48
CA ARG A 13 48.66 -16.73 4.02
C ARG A 13 48.45 -18.10 3.38
N LEU A 14 49.23 -18.47 2.35
CA LEU A 14 49.09 -19.74 1.64
C LEU A 14 50.22 -20.71 2.02
N LYS A 15 49.84 -21.92 2.46
CA LYS A 15 50.78 -23.00 2.78
C LYS A 15 51.53 -23.47 1.52
N PRO A 16 52.82 -23.87 1.64
CA PRO A 16 53.60 -24.33 0.49
C PRO A 16 53.03 -25.65 -0.04
N GLY A 17 52.68 -25.68 -1.34
CA GLY A 17 52.22 -26.88 -2.05
C GLY A 17 50.90 -26.78 -2.81
N SER A 18 50.33 -25.58 -3.00
CA SER A 18 49.13 -25.39 -3.84
C SER A 18 49.48 -24.80 -5.19
N ASP A 19 48.98 -25.44 -6.26
CA ASP A 19 49.29 -25.15 -7.66
C ASP A 19 48.85 -23.73 -8.07
N TYR A 20 49.81 -22.97 -8.59
CA TYR A 20 49.68 -21.54 -8.92
C TYR A 20 48.97 -21.23 -10.25
N THR A 21 48.38 -22.22 -10.90
CA THR A 21 47.81 -22.08 -12.25
C THR A 21 46.39 -21.50 -12.30
N ILE A 22 45.65 -21.49 -11.18
CA ILE A 22 44.26 -21.01 -11.15
C ILE A 22 44.20 -19.48 -10.85
N LEU A 23 45.14 -18.96 -10.08
CA LEU A 23 45.19 -17.53 -9.73
C LEU A 23 45.76 -16.64 -10.85
N ALA A 24 46.54 -17.20 -11.79
CA ALA A 24 47.08 -16.45 -12.92
C ALA A 24 46.02 -16.11 -13.99
N ARG A 25 44.95 -16.92 -14.11
CA ARG A 25 43.85 -16.65 -15.04
C ARG A 25 42.91 -15.56 -14.53
N PHE A 26 42.70 -15.45 -13.23
CA PHE A 26 41.80 -14.46 -12.65
C PHE A 26 42.33 -13.02 -12.74
N CYS A 27 43.64 -12.84 -12.91
CA CYS A 27 44.26 -11.51 -13.06
C CYS A 27 44.31 -11.02 -14.51
N HIS A 28 44.11 -11.88 -15.52
CA HIS A 28 44.19 -11.49 -16.92
C HIS A 28 42.87 -10.93 -17.47
N ASP A 29 41.73 -11.27 -16.85
CA ASP A 29 40.39 -10.83 -17.28
C ASP A 29 39.97 -9.47 -16.66
N LEU A 30 40.79 -8.89 -15.78
CA LEU A 30 40.49 -7.63 -15.09
C LEU A 30 41.22 -6.40 -15.65
N LEU A 31 41.95 -6.55 -16.76
CA LEU A 31 42.76 -5.47 -17.36
C LEU A 31 42.36 -5.06 -18.78
N ASP A 32 41.21 -5.50 -19.30
CA ASP A 32 40.71 -4.97 -20.57
C ASP A 32 39.22 -4.63 -20.47
N VAL A 33 38.95 -3.33 -20.35
CA VAL A 33 37.96 -2.53 -21.10
C VAL A 33 37.74 -1.26 -20.29
N GLY A 34 38.55 -0.26 -20.63
CA GLY A 34 38.30 1.13 -20.30
C GLY A 34 37.34 1.77 -21.30
N CYS A 35 36.47 2.62 -20.76
CA CYS A 35 36.00 3.88 -21.34
C CYS A 35 35.07 3.85 -22.57
N ARG A 36 33.76 4.01 -22.29
CA ARG A 36 32.80 5.04 -22.76
C ARG A 36 31.41 4.54 -22.30
N GLY A 37 30.71 5.15 -21.34
CA GLY A 37 30.08 6.47 -21.42
C GLY A 37 28.55 6.28 -21.29
N ASP A 38 27.98 6.88 -20.24
CA ASP A 38 26.58 7.25 -20.02
C ASP A 38 25.47 6.29 -19.50
N SER A 39 25.07 6.62 -18.26
CA SER A 39 23.73 6.71 -17.67
C SER A 39 22.71 5.58 -17.83
N GLY A 40 22.44 4.90 -16.70
CA GLY A 40 21.22 4.11 -16.49
C GLY A 40 21.25 3.36 -15.16
N ARG A 41 20.66 3.94 -14.11
CA ARG A 41 20.46 3.24 -12.83
C ARG A 41 19.34 2.22 -12.95
N GLN A 42 19.65 0.96 -12.70
CA GLN A 42 18.74 -0.02 -12.09
C GLN A 42 19.49 -0.76 -10.96
N PRO A 43 18.88 -1.02 -9.79
CA PRO A 43 19.51 -1.75 -8.71
C PRO A 43 19.15 -3.25 -8.75
N ILE A 44 20.15 -4.11 -8.72
CA ILE A 44 20.05 -5.55 -8.45
C ILE A 44 20.23 -5.80 -6.93
N PRO A 45 19.55 -6.80 -6.35
CA PRO A 45 19.12 -6.81 -4.96
C PRO A 45 20.18 -7.41 -4.01
N ARG A 46 20.17 -6.95 -2.76
CA ARG A 46 20.95 -7.58 -1.69
C ARG A 46 20.12 -8.65 -0.99
N LEU A 47 20.71 -9.84 -0.99
CA LEU A 47 20.40 -11.03 -0.23
C LEU A 47 20.03 -10.75 1.24
N ARG A 48 18.92 -11.35 1.66
CA ARG A 48 18.51 -11.49 3.06
C ARG A 48 19.33 -12.60 3.71
N CYS A 49 19.88 -12.32 4.89
CA CYS A 49 20.26 -13.35 5.85
C CYS A 49 19.04 -13.69 6.70
N ILE A 50 18.73 -14.98 6.79
CA ILE A 50 17.69 -15.55 7.64
C ILE A 50 18.29 -15.79 9.02
N THR A 51 17.68 -15.24 10.07
CA THR A 51 17.74 -15.79 11.43
C THR A 51 16.35 -15.79 12.06
N THR A 52 15.94 -16.99 12.47
CA THR A 52 14.74 -17.37 13.22
C THR A 52 14.74 -16.83 14.65
N GLU A 53 13.57 -16.40 15.14
CA GLU A 53 12.95 -16.73 16.45
C GLU A 53 11.87 -15.69 16.81
N ARG A 54 10.59 -16.05 16.59
CA ARG A 54 9.41 -15.29 17.01
C ARG A 54 9.12 -15.57 18.49
N LEU A 55 9.53 -14.67 19.37
CA LEU A 55 8.94 -14.52 20.71
C LEU A 55 7.83 -13.47 20.63
N HIS A 56 6.58 -13.94 20.68
CA HIS A 56 5.38 -13.10 20.78
C HIS A 56 5.27 -12.49 22.18
N ILE A 57 5.96 -11.37 22.41
CA ILE A 57 5.63 -10.46 23.50
C ILE A 57 4.69 -9.40 22.92
N ARG A 58 3.42 -9.45 23.34
CA ARG A 58 2.40 -8.41 23.13
C ARG A 58 2.91 -7.08 23.72
N SER A 59 3.68 -6.34 22.94
CA SER A 59 3.98 -4.94 23.22
C SER A 59 2.87 -4.10 22.59
N ILE A 60 2.19 -3.30 23.41
CA ILE A 60 1.23 -2.29 22.97
C ILE A 60 2.00 -1.34 22.05
N SER A 61 1.83 -1.50 20.73
CA SER A 61 2.61 -0.77 19.73
C SER A 61 2.23 0.71 19.70
N PRO A 62 3.19 1.62 19.48
CA PRO A 62 2.90 3.04 19.22
C PRO A 62 2.04 3.14 17.96
N LEU A 63 1.09 4.08 17.95
CA LEU A 63 0.14 4.33 16.85
C LEU A 63 0.83 4.28 15.48
N LEU A 64 0.69 3.16 14.77
CA LEU A 64 1.15 2.99 13.40
C LEU A 64 0.30 3.89 12.51
N HIS A 65 0.91 4.91 11.90
CA HIS A 65 0.23 5.80 10.97
C HIS A 65 0.24 5.18 9.58
N LEU A 66 -0.84 4.48 9.23
CA LEU A 66 -1.01 3.89 7.90
C LEU A 66 -1.49 4.95 6.88
N ASP A 67 -0.91 4.92 5.68
CA ASP A 67 -1.23 5.70 4.49
C ASP A 67 -1.21 4.80 3.24
N LEU A 68 -1.64 5.33 2.10
CA LEU A 68 -1.77 4.54 0.86
C LEU A 68 -0.43 3.96 0.34
N ASN A 69 0.71 4.47 0.82
CA ASN A 69 2.03 4.08 0.34
C ASN A 69 2.72 3.09 1.31
N ASN A 70 2.30 3.07 2.58
CA ASN A 70 2.89 2.22 3.62
C ASN A 70 2.02 1.00 3.99
N PHE A 71 0.83 0.88 3.40
CA PHE A 71 -0.10 -0.23 3.65
C PHE A 71 0.48 -1.61 3.27
N ASN A 72 1.38 -1.66 2.29
CA ASN A 72 2.02 -2.91 1.83
C ASN A 72 3.39 -3.17 2.50
N SER A 73 3.72 -2.45 3.58
CA SER A 73 4.97 -2.66 4.30
C SER A 73 4.83 -3.83 5.30
N PRO A 74 5.91 -4.60 5.57
CA PRO A 74 5.86 -5.74 6.50
C PRO A 74 5.50 -5.35 7.93
N GLU A 75 5.66 -4.07 8.29
CA GLU A 75 5.23 -3.53 9.59
C GLU A 75 3.70 -3.30 9.67
N ALA A 76 3.02 -3.23 8.53
CA ALA A 76 1.58 -3.06 8.42
C ALA A 76 0.81 -4.39 8.33
N GLU A 77 1.48 -5.52 8.07
CA GLU A 77 0.86 -6.85 7.92
C GLU A 77 0.06 -7.30 9.17
N ASP A 78 0.51 -6.91 10.38
CA ASP A 78 -0.16 -7.20 11.65
C ASP A 78 -0.93 -5.99 12.23
N SER A 79 -1.22 -4.98 11.41
CA SER A 79 -1.93 -3.77 11.84
C SER A 79 -3.42 -4.03 12.11
N ARG A 80 -3.92 -3.54 13.26
CA ARG A 80 -5.36 -3.50 13.59
C ARG A 80 -6.17 -2.43 12.84
N TYR A 81 -5.51 -1.54 12.10
CA TYR A 81 -6.14 -0.42 11.40
C TYR A 81 -6.24 -0.70 9.91
N VAL A 82 -7.42 -0.46 9.33
CA VAL A 82 -7.68 -0.62 7.89
C VAL A 82 -7.97 0.73 7.26
N LEU A 83 -7.32 0.99 6.12
CA LEU A 83 -7.53 2.21 5.35
C LEU A 83 -8.86 2.12 4.61
N THR A 84 -9.86 2.85 5.13
CA THR A 84 -11.17 2.98 4.48
C THR A 84 -11.23 4.29 3.71
N SER A 85 -11.69 4.24 2.46
CA SER A 85 -11.98 5.46 1.70
C SER A 85 -13.13 6.26 2.34
N PRO A 86 -13.18 7.60 2.19
CA PRO A 86 -14.33 8.39 2.64
C PRO A 86 -15.66 7.91 2.06
N ARG A 87 -15.63 7.41 0.81
CA ARG A 87 -16.80 6.89 0.10
C ARG A 87 -17.29 5.55 0.66
N SER A 88 -16.38 4.69 1.12
CA SER A 88 -16.73 3.42 1.78
C SER A 88 -17.25 3.62 3.19
N LEU A 89 -16.75 4.62 3.93
CA LEU A 89 -17.30 5.00 5.24
C LEU A 89 -18.72 5.55 5.12
N GLU A 90 -18.97 6.37 4.10
CA GLU A 90 -20.32 6.87 3.81
C GLU A 90 -21.29 5.73 3.44
N ALA A 91 -20.83 4.75 2.64
CA ALA A 91 -21.62 3.56 2.32
C ALA A 91 -21.95 2.71 3.56
N CYS A 92 -20.97 2.48 4.44
CA CYS A 92 -21.17 1.77 5.71
C CYS A 92 -22.19 2.49 6.61
N ALA A 93 -22.11 3.83 6.69
CA ALA A 93 -23.05 4.64 7.46
C ALA A 93 -24.48 4.57 6.91
N ARG A 94 -24.66 4.53 5.59
CA ARG A 94 -25.99 4.36 4.95
C ARG A 94 -26.58 2.97 5.20
N LEU A 95 -25.73 1.95 5.30
CA LEU A 95 -26.15 0.56 5.53
C LEU A 95 -26.25 0.19 7.02
N GLY A 96 -25.87 1.08 7.94
CA GLY A 96 -25.86 0.80 9.38
C GLY A 96 -24.84 -0.25 9.80
N VAL A 97 -23.88 -0.58 8.95
CA VAL A 97 -22.82 -1.58 9.22
C VAL A 97 -21.59 -0.84 9.74
N LYS A 98 -20.99 -1.32 10.84
CA LYS A 98 -19.73 -0.71 11.32
C LYS A 98 -18.58 -1.16 10.40
N PRO A 99 -17.69 -0.26 9.98
CA PRO A 99 -16.57 -0.61 9.09
C PRO A 99 -15.68 -1.75 9.62
N VAL A 100 -15.58 -1.90 10.94
CA VAL A 100 -14.81 -2.95 11.61
C VAL A 100 -15.45 -4.34 11.41
N ASP A 101 -16.75 -4.41 11.18
CA ASP A 101 -17.48 -5.68 11.00
C ASP A 101 -17.31 -6.28 9.59
N LEU A 102 -16.75 -5.50 8.65
CA LEU A 102 -16.40 -5.95 7.30
C LEU A 102 -14.99 -6.57 7.23
N LEU A 103 -14.22 -6.49 8.31
CA LEU A 103 -12.87 -7.05 8.37
C LEU A 103 -12.94 -8.57 8.56
N PHE A 104 -12.02 -9.26 7.89
CA PHE A 104 -11.86 -10.71 8.04
C PHE A 104 -11.51 -11.02 9.50
N ARG A 105 -12.43 -11.65 10.23
CA ARG A 105 -12.19 -12.15 11.58
C ARG A 105 -11.51 -13.50 11.47
N SER A 106 -10.48 -13.75 12.28
CA SER A 106 -9.85 -15.07 12.30
C SER A 106 -10.80 -16.10 12.92
N LEU A 107 -10.69 -17.37 12.52
CA LEU A 107 -11.46 -18.47 13.12
C LEU A 107 -11.30 -18.51 14.65
N THR A 108 -10.11 -18.15 15.15
CA THR A 108 -9.81 -18.06 16.58
C THR A 108 -10.64 -16.97 17.29
N ASP A 109 -10.75 -15.78 16.69
CA ASP A 109 -11.57 -14.69 17.25
C ASP A 109 -13.07 -15.04 17.21
N PHE A 110 -13.49 -15.79 16.19
CA PHE A 110 -14.88 -16.25 16.02
C PHE A 110 -15.26 -17.35 17.03
N ILE A 111 -14.31 -18.22 17.39
CA ILE A 111 -14.45 -19.21 18.47
C ILE A 111 -14.53 -18.54 19.84
N ASP A 112 -13.70 -17.53 20.09
CA ASP A 112 -13.70 -16.79 21.36
C ASP A 112 -15.00 -16.01 21.62
N GLU A 113 -15.65 -15.49 20.57
CA GLU A 113 -16.95 -14.81 20.67
C GLU A 113 -18.14 -15.78 20.85
N ASN A 114 -18.02 -17.02 20.34
CA ASN A 114 -19.06 -18.04 20.38
C ASN A 114 -18.75 -19.18 21.38
N GLN A 115 -18.16 -18.85 22.53
CA GLN A 115 -17.82 -19.83 23.60
C GLN A 115 -18.97 -20.69 24.14
N LYS A 116 -20.21 -20.42 23.74
CA LYS A 116 -21.42 -21.16 24.17
C LYS A 116 -21.88 -22.21 23.16
N SER A 117 -21.31 -22.24 21.96
CA SER A 117 -21.69 -23.17 20.89
C SER A 117 -20.64 -24.26 20.71
N SER A 118 -21.03 -25.41 20.15
CA SER A 118 -20.08 -26.51 19.91
C SER A 118 -19.08 -26.14 18.81
N LEU A 119 -17.86 -26.68 18.89
CA LEU A 119 -16.77 -26.33 17.96
C LEU A 119 -17.16 -26.60 16.49
N GLU A 120 -17.92 -27.67 16.23
CA GLU A 120 -18.40 -28.05 14.90
C GLU A 120 -19.43 -27.05 14.32
N GLU A 121 -20.34 -26.54 15.15
CA GLU A 121 -21.31 -25.52 14.75
C GLU A 121 -20.63 -24.18 14.45
N VAL A 122 -19.62 -23.79 15.25
CA VAL A 122 -18.88 -22.55 15.06
C VAL A 122 -18.02 -22.61 13.79
N THR A 123 -17.41 -23.75 13.49
CA THR A 123 -16.68 -23.96 12.23
C THR A 123 -17.61 -23.94 11.02
N ALA A 124 -18.79 -24.55 11.09
CA ALA A 124 -19.76 -24.53 9.99
C ALA A 124 -20.29 -23.12 9.72
N LEU A 125 -20.60 -22.35 10.77
CA LEU A 125 -21.03 -20.94 10.66
C LEU A 125 -19.91 -20.04 10.12
N TYR A 126 -18.66 -20.33 10.46
CA TYR A 126 -17.50 -19.60 9.93
C TYR A 126 -17.27 -19.92 8.44
N GLU A 127 -17.46 -21.17 8.01
CA GLU A 127 -17.39 -21.57 6.60
C GLU A 127 -18.51 -20.91 5.78
N GLU A 128 -19.74 -20.89 6.29
CA GLU A 128 -20.86 -20.21 5.64
C GLU A 128 -20.58 -18.69 5.51
N LYS A 129 -20.12 -18.05 6.60
CA LYS A 129 -19.82 -16.61 6.64
C LYS A 129 -18.58 -16.21 5.84
N SER A 130 -17.59 -17.10 5.69
CA SER A 130 -16.38 -16.84 4.88
C SER A 130 -16.58 -17.15 3.39
N SER A 131 -17.56 -17.99 3.04
CA SER A 131 -17.95 -18.25 1.63
C SER A 131 -18.60 -17.03 0.96
N VAL A 132 -19.26 -16.17 1.75
CA VAL A 132 -19.82 -14.89 1.28
C VAL A 132 -18.72 -13.83 1.32
N LYS A 133 -18.10 -13.56 0.17
CA LYS A 133 -17.08 -12.50 0.04
C LYS A 133 -17.65 -11.17 0.57
N PRO A 134 -17.02 -10.49 1.55
CA PRO A 134 -17.55 -9.25 2.15
C PRO A 134 -17.73 -8.10 1.14
N PHE A 135 -17.10 -8.20 -0.03
CA PHE A 135 -17.24 -7.24 -1.13
C PHE A 135 -18.47 -7.45 -2.03
N THR A 136 -18.99 -8.67 -2.13
CA THR A 136 -20.11 -8.98 -3.06
C THR A 136 -21.44 -8.39 -2.63
N ALA A 137 -21.65 -8.17 -1.32
CA ALA A 137 -22.82 -7.47 -0.79
C ALA A 137 -22.79 -5.94 -1.03
N LEU A 138 -21.60 -5.34 -1.17
CA LEU A 138 -21.45 -3.92 -1.50
C LEU A 138 -21.56 -3.66 -3.00
N GLU A 139 -21.09 -4.60 -3.82
CA GLU A 139 -21.12 -4.50 -5.28
C GLU A 139 -22.56 -4.62 -5.83
N THR A 140 -23.34 -5.55 -5.29
CA THR A 140 -24.76 -5.74 -5.67
C THR A 140 -25.66 -4.57 -5.27
N VAL A 141 -25.31 -3.80 -4.24
CA VAL A 141 -26.07 -2.59 -3.81
C VAL A 141 -25.59 -1.31 -4.52
N LEU A 142 -24.31 -1.24 -4.89
CA LEU A 142 -23.78 -0.15 -5.73
C LEU A 142 -24.31 -0.22 -7.17
N GLU A 143 -24.51 -1.42 -7.74
CA GLU A 143 -25.19 -1.58 -9.03
C GLU A 143 -26.67 -1.17 -8.95
N GLN A 144 -27.40 -1.54 -7.89
CA GLN A 144 -28.81 -1.14 -7.72
C GLN A 144 -28.99 0.38 -7.54
N THR A 145 -28.02 1.08 -6.95
CA THR A 145 -28.07 2.55 -6.80
C THR A 145 -27.59 3.30 -8.05
N ALA A 146 -26.75 2.68 -8.90
CA ALA A 146 -26.36 3.23 -10.18
C ALA A 146 -27.48 3.10 -11.24
N GLU A 147 -28.27 2.03 -11.19
CA GLU A 147 -29.39 1.82 -12.09
C GLU A 147 -30.64 2.63 -11.69
N SER A 148 -30.87 2.84 -10.38
CA SER A 148 -32.00 3.62 -9.88
C SER A 148 -31.83 5.15 -9.95
N GLN A 149 -30.68 5.66 -10.42
CA GLN A 149 -30.44 7.10 -10.66
C GLN A 149 -30.56 7.51 -12.13
N SER A 150 -30.89 6.58 -13.03
CA SER A 150 -31.01 6.81 -14.47
C SER A 150 -32.41 7.26 -14.92
N THR A 151 -33.43 7.06 -14.09
CA THR A 151 -34.79 7.54 -14.35
C THR A 151 -35.41 8.03 -13.04
N ASP A 152 -35.96 9.24 -13.06
CA ASP A 152 -36.60 9.96 -11.93
C ASP A 152 -35.67 10.64 -10.92
N SER A 153 -35.33 11.90 -11.22
CA SER A 153 -35.55 13.05 -10.32
C SER A 153 -34.95 14.34 -10.92
N LYS A 154 -35.64 14.90 -11.91
CA LYS A 154 -35.45 16.29 -12.34
C LYS A 154 -36.67 17.12 -11.97
N ALA A 155 -37.02 17.15 -10.70
CA ALA A 155 -37.97 18.12 -10.15
C ALA A 155 -37.77 18.27 -8.64
N GLN A 156 -37.75 19.53 -8.19
CA GLN A 156 -37.87 19.98 -6.80
C GLN A 156 -36.67 19.72 -5.86
N CYS A 157 -35.80 20.73 -5.75
CA CYS A 157 -35.74 21.59 -4.55
C CYS A 157 -34.46 22.43 -4.58
N LEU A 158 -34.59 23.72 -4.92
CA LEU A 158 -33.77 24.81 -4.38
C LEU A 158 -34.51 26.12 -4.67
N ARG A 159 -35.44 26.48 -3.78
CA ARG A 159 -35.81 27.88 -3.53
C ARG A 159 -35.53 28.17 -2.06
N HIS A 160 -34.59 29.07 -1.79
CA HIS A 160 -34.77 30.32 -1.03
C HIS A 160 -33.40 30.83 -0.55
N GLY A 161 -33.13 32.11 -0.84
CA GLY A 161 -31.92 32.85 -0.44
C GLY A 161 -30.85 32.82 -1.54
N SER A 162 -30.81 33.72 -2.51
CA SER A 162 -30.77 35.17 -2.31
C SER A 162 -31.24 35.89 -3.58
N GLN A 163 -32.23 36.75 -3.37
CA GLN A 163 -32.68 37.75 -4.33
C GLN A 163 -31.80 39.00 -4.17
N ILE A 164 -31.72 39.81 -5.24
CA ILE A 164 -31.21 41.21 -5.32
C ILE A 164 -29.70 41.28 -5.65
N ILE A 165 -29.19 41.82 -6.77
CA ILE A 165 -29.68 42.58 -7.93
C ILE A 165 -28.67 42.33 -9.06
N ILE A 166 -29.10 41.89 -10.25
CA ILE A 166 -28.71 42.49 -11.55
C ILE A 166 -29.89 42.26 -12.49
N GLN A 167 -30.78 43.26 -12.58
CA GLN A 167 -31.66 43.43 -13.72
C GLN A 167 -30.90 44.28 -14.74
N SER A 168 -30.61 43.71 -15.91
CA SER A 168 -30.93 44.29 -17.23
C SER A 168 -30.05 43.70 -18.32
N LEU A 169 -30.55 42.66 -18.99
CA LEU A 169 -30.67 42.60 -20.45
C LEU A 169 -31.30 41.25 -20.82
N ARG A 170 -32.59 41.31 -21.17
CA ARG A 170 -33.35 40.18 -21.69
C ARG A 170 -32.88 39.89 -23.11
N PHE A 171 -32.12 38.80 -23.29
CA PHE A 171 -32.18 38.01 -24.52
C PHE A 171 -32.78 36.65 -24.15
N ARG A 172 -33.92 36.35 -24.76
CA ARG A 172 -34.66 35.11 -24.60
C ARG A 172 -33.94 34.06 -25.46
N SER A 173 -33.10 33.23 -24.86
CA SER A 173 -32.64 31.99 -25.49
C SER A 173 -33.77 30.95 -25.42
N PRO A 174 -34.13 30.26 -26.51
CA PRO A 174 -35.00 29.10 -26.42
C PRO A 174 -34.19 27.92 -25.88
N ASP A 175 -34.70 27.31 -24.81
CA ASP A 175 -34.25 26.05 -24.25
C ASP A 175 -34.38 24.88 -25.25
N GLY A 176 -33.44 23.93 -25.18
CA GLY A 176 -33.61 22.56 -25.67
C GLY A 176 -32.80 22.18 -26.91
N PHE A 177 -31.57 21.72 -26.71
CA PHE A 177 -30.92 20.83 -27.69
C PHE A 177 -31.41 19.40 -27.45
N PRO A 178 -32.05 18.73 -28.42
CA PRO A 178 -32.39 17.33 -28.31
C PRO A 178 -31.15 16.48 -28.63
N THR A 179 -30.62 15.82 -27.61
CA THR A 179 -29.69 14.70 -27.78
C THR A 179 -30.49 13.47 -28.20
N ALA A 180 -30.69 13.29 -29.50
CA ALA A 180 -31.11 12.02 -30.07
C ALA A 180 -30.57 11.86 -31.50
N CYS A 181 -29.79 10.79 -31.66
CA CYS A 181 -29.23 10.20 -32.86
C CYS A 181 -30.05 10.39 -34.15
N GLY A 182 -29.35 10.72 -35.24
CA GLY A 182 -29.67 10.16 -36.57
C GLY A 182 -30.51 10.97 -37.54
N GLN A 183 -30.99 12.16 -37.18
CA GLN A 183 -31.57 13.04 -38.21
C GLN A 183 -30.47 13.80 -38.93
N LYS A 184 -30.07 13.29 -40.09
CA LYS A 184 -29.50 14.13 -41.15
C LYS A 184 -30.44 15.31 -41.33
N PHE A 185 -30.03 16.49 -40.87
CA PHE A 185 -30.73 17.73 -41.19
C PHE A 185 -30.97 17.75 -42.72
N PRO A 186 -32.15 18.13 -43.20
CA PRO A 186 -32.44 18.14 -44.62
C PRO A 186 -31.48 19.12 -45.29
N TYR A 187 -30.46 18.55 -45.91
CA TYR A 187 -29.50 19.24 -46.75
C TYR A 187 -30.22 19.59 -48.06
N SER A 188 -30.94 20.70 -48.00
CA SER A 188 -31.27 21.55 -49.14
C SER A 188 -31.94 22.79 -48.58
N PHE A 189 -31.14 23.73 -48.08
CA PHE A 189 -31.54 25.14 -48.12
C PHE A 189 -31.67 25.51 -49.60
N SER A 190 -32.84 25.24 -50.16
CA SER A 190 -33.21 25.71 -51.48
C SER A 190 -33.09 27.23 -51.46
N LEU A 191 -32.37 27.81 -52.42
CA LEU A 191 -32.21 29.27 -52.60
C LEU A 191 -33.55 30.04 -52.65
N ALA A 192 -34.69 29.33 -52.71
CA ALA A 192 -36.03 29.85 -52.55
C ALA A 192 -36.39 30.27 -51.10
N ASP A 193 -35.91 29.57 -50.06
CA ASP A 193 -36.35 29.77 -48.66
C ASP A 193 -35.65 30.92 -47.94
N LEU A 194 -34.48 31.34 -48.42
CA LEU A 194 -33.77 32.52 -47.88
C LEU A 194 -34.43 33.85 -48.24
N ARG A 195 -35.46 33.85 -49.11
CA ARG A 195 -36.07 35.12 -49.54
C ARG A 195 -36.88 35.83 -48.45
N ARG A 196 -37.26 35.21 -47.32
CA ARG A 196 -38.10 35.90 -46.31
C ARG A 196 -38.01 35.32 -44.88
N SER A 197 -36.86 35.31 -44.22
CA SER A 197 -36.90 35.32 -42.74
C SER A 197 -37.25 36.74 -42.28
N PRO A 198 -38.44 36.99 -41.70
CA PRO A 198 -38.85 38.34 -41.30
C PRO A 198 -37.92 38.94 -40.24
N ALA A 199 -37.19 38.09 -39.50
CA ALA A 199 -36.20 38.51 -38.52
C ALA A 199 -34.96 39.14 -39.17
N MET A 200 -34.46 38.54 -40.25
CA MET A 200 -33.28 39.04 -40.98
C MET A 200 -33.60 40.32 -41.74
N GLU A 201 -34.77 40.40 -42.39
CA GLU A 201 -35.26 41.64 -42.99
C GLU A 201 -35.41 42.78 -41.99
N ARG A 202 -35.92 42.49 -40.78
CA ARG A 202 -36.02 43.49 -39.70
C ARG A 202 -34.64 43.96 -39.23
N ARG A 203 -33.65 43.07 -39.15
CA ARG A 203 -32.26 43.44 -38.81
C ARG A 203 -31.65 44.34 -39.88
N LEU A 204 -31.75 43.95 -41.16
CA LEU A 204 -31.32 44.76 -42.31
C LEU A 204 -32.00 46.14 -42.35
N LYS A 205 -33.32 46.18 -42.13
CA LYS A 205 -34.11 47.43 -42.10
C LYS A 205 -33.66 48.35 -40.95
N LYS A 206 -33.37 47.79 -39.77
CA LYS A 206 -33.01 48.56 -38.56
C LYS A 206 -31.55 49.00 -38.48
N SER A 207 -30.58 48.18 -38.92
CA SER A 207 -29.16 48.53 -38.80
C SER A 207 -28.62 49.16 -40.07
N LEU A 208 -28.58 48.43 -41.18
CA LEU A 208 -27.90 48.86 -42.40
C LEU A 208 -28.70 49.85 -43.24
N LEU A 209 -29.99 49.59 -43.46
CA LEU A 209 -30.81 50.45 -44.33
C LEU A 209 -31.15 51.80 -43.68
N GLN A 210 -31.44 51.79 -42.38
CA GLN A 210 -31.67 53.02 -41.62
C GLN A 210 -30.40 53.88 -41.50
N GLU A 211 -29.23 53.24 -41.42
CA GLU A 211 -27.95 53.93 -41.40
C GLU A 211 -27.58 54.53 -42.77
N ILE A 212 -27.80 53.79 -43.87
CA ILE A 212 -27.60 54.29 -45.24
C ILE A 212 -28.56 55.44 -45.54
N SER A 213 -29.85 55.32 -45.16
CA SER A 213 -30.81 56.41 -45.36
C SER A 213 -30.47 57.64 -44.53
N ARG A 214 -29.90 57.49 -43.32
CA ARG A 214 -29.47 58.60 -42.47
C ARG A 214 -28.21 59.29 -42.99
N LYS A 215 -27.26 58.53 -43.54
CA LYS A 215 -25.96 59.05 -43.99
C LYS A 215 -25.98 59.61 -45.41
N LEU A 216 -26.75 59.00 -46.31
CA LEU A 216 -26.73 59.32 -47.74
C LEU A 216 -28.08 59.84 -48.26
N SER A 217 -29.16 59.81 -47.46
CA SER A 217 -30.51 60.32 -47.83
C SER A 217 -31.08 59.74 -49.13
N ILE A 218 -30.62 58.55 -49.55
CA ILE A 218 -31.07 57.85 -50.75
C ILE A 218 -31.84 56.58 -50.37
N ALA A 219 -32.96 56.34 -51.06
CA ALA A 219 -33.73 55.10 -50.92
C ALA A 219 -33.03 53.95 -51.67
N VAL A 220 -32.51 52.98 -50.92
CA VAL A 220 -31.85 51.80 -51.50
C VAL A 220 -32.87 50.98 -52.31
N PRO A 221 -32.61 50.65 -53.59
CA PRO A 221 -33.48 49.81 -54.41
C PRO A 221 -33.76 48.43 -53.82
N GLU A 222 -34.92 47.85 -54.12
CA GLU A 222 -35.33 46.54 -53.59
C GLU A 222 -34.39 45.40 -54.00
N LYS A 223 -33.79 45.49 -55.21
CA LYS A 223 -32.78 44.54 -55.69
C LYS A 223 -31.56 44.50 -54.77
N ASP A 224 -31.04 45.65 -54.37
CA ASP A 224 -29.84 45.74 -53.52
C ASP A 224 -30.12 45.34 -52.08
N ARG A 225 -31.33 45.64 -51.57
CA ARG A 225 -31.80 45.13 -50.27
C ARG A 225 -31.79 43.60 -50.23
N LYS A 226 -32.20 42.97 -51.34
CA LYS A 226 -32.23 41.52 -51.49
C LYS A 226 -30.85 40.91 -51.64
N ILE A 227 -29.95 41.57 -52.37
CA ILE A 227 -28.55 41.16 -52.47
C ILE A 227 -27.89 41.22 -51.08
N ALA A 228 -28.07 42.32 -50.34
CA ALA A 228 -27.57 42.46 -48.98
C ALA A 228 -28.15 41.40 -48.03
N ALA A 229 -29.44 41.06 -48.16
CA ALA A 229 -30.05 40.00 -47.38
C ALA A 229 -29.42 38.62 -47.66
N LEU A 230 -29.19 38.30 -48.93
CA LEU A 230 -28.52 37.05 -49.33
C LEU A 230 -27.07 37.02 -48.87
N MET A 231 -26.34 38.14 -48.93
CA MET A 231 -24.97 38.21 -48.44
C MET A 231 -24.88 37.98 -46.92
N LEU A 232 -25.79 38.56 -46.13
CA LEU A 232 -25.84 38.30 -44.69
C LEU A 232 -26.24 36.87 -44.37
N ALA A 233 -27.21 36.31 -45.08
CA ALA A 233 -27.60 34.90 -44.91
C ALA A 233 -26.44 33.95 -45.21
N LYS A 234 -25.73 34.18 -46.32
CA LYS A 234 -24.55 33.41 -46.71
C LYS A 234 -23.42 33.56 -45.68
N HIS A 235 -23.20 34.76 -45.15
CA HIS A 235 -22.22 34.97 -44.09
C HIS A 235 -22.59 34.27 -42.79
N GLU A 236 -23.86 34.31 -42.36
CA GLU A 236 -24.32 33.57 -41.18
C GLU A 236 -24.20 32.04 -41.38
N GLU A 237 -24.47 31.54 -42.58
CA GLU A 237 -24.25 30.13 -42.93
C GLU A 237 -22.76 29.76 -42.89
N GLU A 238 -21.88 30.60 -43.42
CA GLU A 238 -20.43 30.42 -43.35
C GLU A 238 -19.94 30.45 -41.89
N GLN A 239 -20.43 31.37 -41.05
CA GLN A 239 -20.12 31.40 -39.62
C GLN A 239 -20.60 30.13 -38.91
N PHE A 240 -21.81 29.66 -39.22
CA PHE A 240 -22.34 28.43 -38.65
C PHE A 240 -21.49 27.21 -39.07
N ARG A 241 -21.09 27.13 -40.34
CA ARG A 241 -20.19 26.08 -40.84
C ARG A 241 -18.83 26.12 -40.15
N LEU A 242 -18.26 27.30 -39.92
CA LEU A 242 -17.02 27.46 -39.15
C LEU A 242 -17.20 27.01 -37.70
N CYS A 243 -18.26 27.45 -37.02
CA CYS A 243 -18.57 27.01 -35.67
C CYS A 243 -18.77 25.49 -35.58
N GLN A 244 -19.46 24.90 -36.56
CA GLN A 244 -19.67 23.46 -36.65
C GLN A 244 -18.33 22.72 -36.85
N SER A 245 -17.48 23.19 -37.77
CA SER A 245 -16.16 22.60 -38.00
C SER A 245 -15.29 22.66 -36.74
N MET A 246 -15.27 23.80 -36.04
CA MET A 246 -14.54 23.95 -34.78
C MET A 246 -15.06 23.01 -33.69
N PHE A 247 -16.38 22.83 -33.60
CA PHE A 247 -16.99 21.91 -32.63
C PHE A 247 -16.69 20.45 -32.97
N GLU A 248 -16.73 20.07 -34.24
CA GLU A 248 -16.35 18.74 -34.70
C GLU A 248 -14.86 18.45 -34.45
N GLU A 249 -13.99 19.44 -34.65
CA GLU A 249 -12.56 19.34 -34.37
C GLU A 249 -12.29 19.17 -32.87
N GLN A 250 -12.91 19.98 -32.01
CA GLN A 250 -12.84 19.81 -30.56
C GLN A 250 -13.32 18.42 -30.12
N HIS A 251 -14.41 17.91 -30.71
CA HIS A 251 -14.87 16.55 -30.41
C HIS A 251 -13.86 15.48 -30.83
N ARG A 252 -13.19 15.64 -31.98
CA ARG A 252 -12.13 14.71 -32.40
C ARG A 252 -10.92 14.77 -31.46
N GLU A 253 -10.51 15.96 -31.04
CA GLU A 253 -9.44 16.14 -30.06
C GLU A 253 -9.79 15.51 -28.71
N GLU A 254 -11.03 15.66 -28.25
CA GLU A 254 -11.49 15.03 -27.00
C GLU A 254 -11.54 13.51 -27.10
N GLU A 255 -11.99 12.95 -28.24
CA GLU A 255 -11.97 11.51 -28.48
C GLU A 255 -10.53 10.99 -28.52
N HIS A 256 -9.60 11.69 -29.19
CA HIS A 256 -8.18 11.34 -29.14
C HIS A 256 -7.62 11.37 -27.71
N ARG A 257 -7.94 12.39 -26.92
CA ARG A 257 -7.55 12.46 -25.51
C ARG A 257 -8.11 11.27 -24.71
N ARG A 258 -9.38 10.92 -24.92
CA ARG A 258 -10.01 9.74 -24.27
C ARG A 258 -9.34 8.44 -24.69
N GLU A 259 -8.98 8.30 -25.97
CA GLU A 259 -8.25 7.14 -26.47
C GLU A 259 -6.85 7.02 -25.87
N GLU A 260 -6.11 8.13 -25.76
CA GLU A 260 -4.81 8.18 -25.11
C GLU A 260 -4.91 7.81 -23.63
N GLU A 261 -5.88 8.37 -22.90
CA GLU A 261 -6.15 7.98 -21.52
C GLU A 261 -6.49 6.49 -21.41
N ARG A 262 -7.26 5.94 -22.36
CA ARG A 262 -7.55 4.49 -22.41
C ARG A 262 -6.30 3.66 -22.69
N LYS A 263 -5.41 4.12 -23.57
CA LYS A 263 -4.12 3.47 -23.85
C LYS A 263 -3.23 3.49 -22.61
N GLN A 264 -3.06 4.64 -21.97
CA GLN A 264 -2.31 4.80 -20.73
C GLN A 264 -2.86 3.90 -19.62
N ARG A 265 -4.18 3.82 -19.46
CA ARG A 265 -4.82 2.89 -18.50
C ARG A 265 -4.55 1.43 -18.84
N LYS A 266 -4.60 1.05 -20.12
CA LYS A 266 -4.28 -0.32 -20.56
C LYS A 266 -2.81 -0.67 -20.30
N GLU A 267 -1.90 0.25 -20.59
CA GLU A 267 -0.47 0.08 -20.33
C GLU A 267 -0.18 -0.05 -18.83
N LEU A 268 -0.81 0.78 -18.00
CA LEU A 268 -0.70 0.68 -16.54
C LEU A 268 -1.20 -0.67 -16.02
N LEU A 269 -2.36 -1.13 -16.51
CA LEU A 269 -2.89 -2.45 -16.14
C LEU A 269 -1.99 -3.60 -16.60
N GLN A 270 -1.38 -3.49 -17.79
CA GLN A 270 -0.42 -4.48 -18.25
C GLN A 270 0.84 -4.48 -17.39
N HIS A 271 1.35 -3.32 -17.00
CA HIS A 271 2.47 -3.21 -16.08
C HIS A 271 2.15 -3.83 -14.71
N ILE A 272 0.98 -3.53 -14.14
CA ILE A 272 0.54 -4.12 -12.87
C ILE A 272 0.43 -5.64 -12.97
N ARG A 273 -0.13 -6.18 -14.06
CA ARG A 273 -0.23 -7.63 -14.27
C ARG A 273 1.14 -8.29 -14.35
N ARG A 274 2.06 -7.75 -15.15
CA ARG A 274 3.43 -8.27 -15.23
C ARG A 274 4.13 -8.25 -13.88
N TRP A 275 3.97 -7.16 -13.13
CA TRP A 275 4.52 -7.07 -11.79
C TRP A 275 3.93 -8.10 -10.81
N GLN A 276 2.63 -8.41 -10.93
CA GLN A 276 1.99 -9.48 -10.17
C GLN A 276 2.53 -10.86 -10.56
N GLU A 277 2.68 -11.13 -11.86
CA GLU A 277 3.27 -12.37 -12.38
C GLU A 277 4.71 -12.54 -11.87
N ASP A 278 5.54 -11.49 -11.99
CA ASP A 278 6.90 -11.48 -11.45
C ASP A 278 6.91 -11.81 -9.95
N LEU A 279 6.03 -11.19 -9.16
CA LEU A 279 5.93 -11.46 -7.72
C LEU A 279 5.51 -12.90 -7.41
N GLU A 280 4.59 -13.47 -8.19
CA GLU A 280 4.19 -14.87 -8.07
C GLU A 280 5.33 -15.82 -8.45
N GLU A 281 6.09 -15.51 -9.50
CA GLU A 281 7.30 -16.26 -9.87
C GLU A 281 8.34 -16.21 -8.74
N TRP A 282 8.60 -15.04 -8.15
CA TRP A 282 9.49 -14.93 -6.99
C TRP A 282 9.01 -15.71 -5.78
N ARG A 283 7.69 -15.81 -5.57
CA ARG A 283 7.10 -16.63 -4.51
C ARG A 283 7.32 -18.11 -4.80
N ARG A 284 7.01 -18.57 -6.02
CA ARG A 284 7.20 -19.98 -6.43
C ARG A 284 8.65 -20.42 -6.33
N LEU A 285 9.59 -19.60 -6.79
CA LEU A 285 11.03 -19.89 -6.66
C LEU A 285 11.45 -20.07 -5.20
N ARG A 286 10.94 -19.24 -4.29
CA ARG A 286 11.23 -19.38 -2.87
C ARG A 286 10.61 -20.65 -2.29
N GLU A 287 9.37 -20.97 -2.67
CA GLU A 287 8.69 -22.20 -2.26
C GLU A 287 9.43 -23.43 -2.77
N GLU A 288 9.95 -23.42 -4.00
CA GLU A 288 10.79 -24.48 -4.56
C GLU A 288 12.13 -24.62 -3.81
N GLU A 289 12.82 -23.51 -3.52
CA GLU A 289 14.04 -23.51 -2.72
C GLU A 289 13.79 -24.06 -1.30
N GLU A 290 12.71 -23.63 -0.66
CA GLU A 290 12.29 -24.10 0.67
C GLU A 290 11.92 -25.59 0.63
N ALA A 291 11.21 -26.05 -0.41
CA ALA A 291 10.88 -27.45 -0.61
C ALA A 291 12.12 -28.32 -0.83
N MET A 292 13.08 -27.86 -1.64
CA MET A 292 14.36 -28.57 -1.85
C MET A 292 15.16 -28.68 -0.55
N LEU A 293 15.18 -27.63 0.27
CA LEU A 293 15.82 -27.66 1.59
C LEU A 293 15.06 -28.55 2.58
N ALA A 294 13.73 -28.56 2.52
CA ALA A 294 12.90 -29.45 3.33
C ALA A 294 13.15 -30.93 2.96
N GLU A 295 13.17 -31.27 1.67
CA GLU A 295 13.50 -32.61 1.19
C GLU A 295 14.91 -33.05 1.63
N GLN A 296 15.90 -32.15 1.59
CA GLN A 296 17.24 -32.47 2.10
C GLN A 296 17.21 -32.80 3.59
N ARG A 297 16.50 -32.00 4.40
CA ARG A 297 16.34 -32.27 5.84
C ARG A 297 15.58 -33.56 6.11
N GLU A 298 14.57 -33.88 5.31
CA GLU A 298 13.84 -35.15 5.42
C GLU A 298 14.75 -36.34 5.10
N ARG A 299 15.56 -36.25 4.04
CA ARG A 299 16.55 -37.30 3.71
C ARG A 299 17.58 -37.47 4.82
N GLU A 300 18.06 -36.37 5.39
CA GLU A 300 18.96 -36.39 6.55
C GLU A 300 18.29 -37.01 7.78
N ALA A 301 17.04 -36.64 8.07
CA ALA A 301 16.26 -37.19 9.17
C ALA A 301 16.06 -38.70 9.01
N LEU A 302 15.64 -39.16 7.82
CA LEU A 302 15.49 -40.58 7.50
C LEU A 302 16.81 -41.34 7.66
N TRP A 303 17.92 -40.76 7.22
CA TRP A 303 19.25 -41.37 7.38
C TRP A 303 19.64 -41.49 8.86
N GLN A 304 19.37 -40.47 9.67
CA GLN A 304 19.60 -40.53 11.11
C GLN A 304 18.69 -41.58 11.76
N GLU A 305 17.40 -41.60 11.43
CA GLU A 305 16.45 -42.60 11.94
C GLU A 305 16.90 -44.03 11.64
N GLU A 306 17.35 -44.32 10.42
CA GLU A 306 17.91 -45.64 10.09
C GLU A 306 19.15 -45.97 10.92
N ARG A 307 20.05 -45.01 11.12
CA ARG A 307 21.24 -45.19 11.96
C ARG A 307 20.86 -45.51 13.41
N TRP A 308 19.92 -44.76 13.98
CA TRP A 308 19.41 -45.01 15.34
C TRP A 308 18.69 -46.35 15.44
N ARG A 309 17.92 -46.72 14.41
CA ARG A 309 17.25 -48.02 14.31
C ARG A 309 18.27 -49.16 14.35
N ARG A 310 19.33 -49.10 13.53
CA ARG A 310 20.40 -50.13 13.54
C ARG A 310 21.10 -50.23 14.89
N LEU A 311 21.43 -49.10 15.52
CA LEU A 311 22.03 -49.09 16.85
C LEU A 311 21.10 -49.69 17.91
N ALA A 312 19.80 -49.42 17.83
CA ALA A 312 18.80 -49.98 18.73
C ALA A 312 18.64 -51.49 18.52
N GLU A 313 18.59 -51.95 17.27
CA GLU A 313 18.56 -53.37 16.90
C GLU A 313 19.81 -54.11 17.38
N GLU A 314 21.01 -53.53 17.20
CA GLU A 314 22.26 -54.09 17.72
C GLU A 314 22.26 -54.19 19.24
N GLN A 315 21.79 -53.15 19.94
CA GLN A 315 21.66 -53.19 21.39
C GLN A 315 20.65 -54.25 21.84
N GLN A 316 19.53 -54.38 21.14
CA GLN A 316 18.54 -55.41 21.42
C GLN A 316 19.11 -56.81 21.17
N ALA A 317 19.86 -57.01 20.08
CA ALA A 317 20.55 -58.27 19.76
C ALA A 317 21.61 -58.60 20.81
N ARG A 318 22.38 -57.63 21.29
CA ARG A 318 23.34 -57.80 22.41
C ARG A 318 22.64 -58.22 23.70
N ARG A 319 21.49 -57.62 24.02
CA ARG A 319 20.69 -58.02 25.20
C ARG A 319 20.16 -59.44 25.05
N ARG A 320 19.62 -59.79 23.87
CA ARG A 320 19.16 -61.16 23.57
C ARG A 320 20.30 -62.18 23.68
N PHE A 321 21.44 -61.89 23.07
CA PHE A 321 22.62 -62.75 23.15
C PHE A 321 23.07 -62.97 24.60
N LYS A 322 23.14 -61.91 25.42
CA LYS A 322 23.47 -62.05 26.85
C LYS A 322 22.46 -62.92 27.60
N LEU A 323 21.17 -62.76 27.33
CA LEU A 323 20.11 -63.59 27.92
C LEU A 323 20.24 -65.05 27.48
N ASP A 324 20.55 -65.31 26.21
CA ASP A 324 20.75 -66.66 25.67
C ASP A 324 21.98 -67.33 26.28
N VAL A 325 23.10 -66.61 26.41
CA VAL A 325 24.31 -67.10 27.09
C VAL A 325 24.02 -67.39 28.56
N ALA A 326 23.40 -66.46 29.29
CA ALA A 326 23.02 -66.69 30.69
C ALA A 326 22.07 -67.89 30.85
N SER A 327 21.14 -68.09 29.89
CA SER A 327 20.25 -69.27 29.89
C SER A 327 21.03 -70.57 29.66
N ARG A 328 22.03 -70.57 28.77
CA ARG A 328 22.91 -71.74 28.53
C ARG A 328 23.76 -72.03 29.77
N ASP A 329 24.41 -71.02 30.33
CA ASP A 329 25.24 -71.15 31.53
C ASP A 329 24.41 -71.66 32.73
N ALA A 330 23.19 -71.16 32.91
CA ALA A 330 22.28 -71.66 33.94
C ALA A 330 21.90 -73.13 33.75
N LYS A 331 21.67 -73.56 32.50
CA LYS A 331 21.42 -74.98 32.17
C LYS A 331 22.67 -75.83 32.41
N GLU A 332 23.86 -75.34 32.08
CA GLU A 332 25.12 -76.03 32.34
C GLU A 332 25.41 -76.14 33.83
N HIS A 333 25.18 -75.08 34.60
CA HIS A 333 25.31 -75.07 36.05
C HIS A 333 24.36 -76.09 36.70
N LYS A 334 23.10 -76.14 36.23
CA LYS A 334 22.14 -77.17 36.67
C LYS A 334 22.65 -78.59 36.39
N ARG A 335 23.14 -78.86 35.17
CA ARG A 335 23.72 -80.16 34.81
C ARG A 335 24.95 -80.51 35.65
N TYR A 336 25.76 -79.52 36.00
CA TYR A 336 26.94 -79.71 36.84
C TYR A 336 26.54 -80.06 38.29
N GLN A 337 25.57 -79.35 38.85
CA GLN A 337 24.99 -79.70 40.16
C GLN A 337 24.41 -81.12 40.15
N GLU A 338 23.67 -81.50 39.11
CA GLU A 338 23.14 -82.86 38.96
C GLU A 338 24.25 -83.93 38.92
N ARG A 339 25.38 -83.66 38.26
CA ARG A 339 26.55 -84.56 38.25
C ARG A 339 27.19 -84.70 39.63
N LEU A 340 27.38 -83.59 40.34
CA LEU A 340 27.91 -83.58 41.70
C LEU A 340 27.05 -84.39 42.65
N VAL A 341 25.73 -84.23 42.58
CA VAL A 341 24.79 -85.01 43.40
C VAL A 341 24.91 -86.50 43.09
N ARG A 342 24.94 -86.89 41.81
CA ARG A 342 25.11 -88.31 41.42
C ARG A 342 26.45 -88.90 41.86
N GLU A 343 27.52 -88.12 41.80
CA GLU A 343 28.84 -88.57 42.26
C GLU A 343 28.88 -88.72 43.78
N ASN A 344 28.26 -87.80 44.51
CA ASN A 344 28.08 -87.92 45.96
C ASN A 344 27.25 -89.16 46.33
N GLU A 345 26.15 -89.43 45.61
CA GLU A 345 25.36 -90.66 45.80
C GLU A 345 26.24 -91.92 45.63
N ARG A 346 27.08 -91.97 44.58
CA ARG A 346 28.01 -93.09 44.35
C ARG A 346 29.10 -93.21 45.40
N VAL A 347 29.64 -92.08 45.89
CA VAL A 347 30.66 -92.06 46.94
C VAL A 347 30.04 -92.54 48.26
N GLU A 348 28.81 -92.13 48.58
CA GLU A 348 28.09 -92.65 49.73
C GLU A 348 27.84 -94.16 49.61
N GLU A 349 27.44 -94.65 48.43
CA GLU A 349 27.29 -96.09 48.18
C GLU A 349 28.61 -96.84 48.36
N ALA A 350 29.72 -96.33 47.80
CA ALA A 350 31.05 -96.94 47.95
C ALA A 350 31.60 -96.85 49.39
N GLN A 351 31.25 -95.81 50.15
CA GLN A 351 31.58 -95.72 51.58
C GLN A 351 30.80 -96.78 52.37
N ARG A 352 29.50 -96.94 52.10
CA ARG A 352 28.68 -98.00 52.70
C ARG A 352 29.22 -99.40 52.35
N GLU A 353 29.69 -99.62 51.12
CA GLU A 353 30.34 -100.89 50.72
C GLU A 353 31.72 -101.10 51.35
N LYS A 354 32.54 -100.07 51.50
CA LYS A 354 33.84 -100.15 52.17
C LYS A 354 33.70 -100.40 53.67
N GLU A 355 32.72 -99.78 54.32
CA GLU A 355 32.37 -100.08 55.71
C GLU A 355 31.96 -101.55 55.88
N LEU A 356 31.27 -102.14 54.90
CA LEU A 356 30.95 -103.57 54.86
C LEU A 356 32.18 -104.47 54.58
N GLN A 357 33.17 -104.00 53.79
CA GLN A 357 34.40 -104.74 53.46
C GLN A 357 35.50 -104.64 54.54
N GLU A 358 35.67 -103.48 55.19
CA GLU A 358 36.60 -103.30 56.30
C GLU A 358 36.17 -104.04 57.57
N ALA A 359 34.88 -104.36 57.69
CA ALA A 359 34.37 -105.31 58.66
C ALA A 359 34.86 -106.76 58.41
N GLN A 360 35.32 -107.10 57.19
CA GLN A 360 35.71 -108.47 56.82
C GLN A 360 37.23 -108.75 56.82
N VAL A 361 38.13 -107.77 56.78
CA VAL A 361 39.57 -108.05 56.59
C VAL A 361 40.48 -107.25 57.52
N LYS A 362 40.93 -107.89 58.62
CA LYS A 362 42.14 -107.50 59.37
C LYS A 362 42.96 -108.75 59.76
N ARG A 363 44.18 -108.92 59.20
CA ARG A 363 45.40 -109.45 59.89
C ARG A 363 46.68 -109.55 58.99
N THR A 364 47.60 -108.60 59.21
CA THR A 364 49.08 -108.68 59.51
C THR A 364 50.17 -109.31 58.57
N PRO A 365 51.47 -108.88 58.68
CA PRO A 365 52.42 -108.71 57.54
C PRO A 365 53.89 -109.26 57.67
N ARG A 366 54.60 -109.32 56.50
CA ARG A 366 55.96 -108.79 56.06
C ARG A 366 57.31 -109.06 56.80
N ASN A 367 58.41 -109.29 56.03
CA ASN A 367 59.82 -108.95 56.38
C ASN A 367 60.82 -108.90 55.19
N GLU A 368 61.64 -107.84 55.09
CA GLU A 368 63.02 -107.70 54.50
C GLU A 368 63.34 -106.21 54.15
N GLU A 369 63.79 -105.38 55.11
CA GLU A 369 64.14 -103.96 54.86
C GLU A 369 65.32 -103.47 55.73
N LEU A 370 66.59 -103.63 55.34
CA LEU A 370 67.71 -102.99 56.07
C LEU A 370 68.87 -102.45 55.20
N LYS A 371 69.06 -102.91 53.96
CA LYS A 371 70.06 -102.31 53.04
C LYS A 371 69.53 -101.09 52.25
N GLN A 372 68.21 -100.97 52.13
CA GLN A 372 67.56 -99.83 51.47
C GLN A 372 67.53 -98.56 52.35
N SER A 373 67.80 -98.66 53.66
CA SER A 373 67.66 -97.53 54.59
C SER A 373 68.76 -96.47 54.43
N ASN A 374 70.02 -96.86 54.26
CA ASN A 374 71.14 -95.92 54.07
C ASN A 374 71.05 -95.17 52.73
N GLN A 375 70.59 -95.81 51.66
CA GLN A 375 70.35 -95.13 50.37
C GLN A 375 69.13 -94.19 50.44
N ARG A 376 68.09 -94.57 51.21
CA ARG A 376 66.92 -93.70 51.47
C ARG A 376 67.28 -92.46 52.29
N GLU A 377 68.22 -92.54 53.22
CA GLU A 377 68.63 -91.39 54.04
C GLU A 377 69.41 -90.32 53.26
N LEU A 378 70.31 -90.73 52.34
CA LEU A 378 71.01 -89.78 51.47
C LEU A 378 70.04 -89.05 50.52
N LEU A 379 69.09 -89.79 49.93
CA LEU A 379 68.03 -89.22 49.09
C LEU A 379 67.11 -88.28 49.88
N LYS A 380 66.77 -88.61 51.13
CA LYS A 380 65.96 -87.74 52.01
C LYS A 380 66.64 -86.39 52.28
N HIS A 381 67.95 -86.38 52.51
CA HIS A 381 68.67 -85.12 52.77
C HIS A 381 68.79 -84.24 51.52
N LEU A 382 68.99 -84.84 50.35
CA LEU A 382 68.99 -84.13 49.07
C LEU A 382 67.60 -83.55 48.76
N LEU A 383 66.53 -84.34 48.90
CA LEU A 383 65.16 -83.87 48.75
C LEU A 383 64.82 -82.75 49.75
N LYS A 384 65.29 -82.82 50.99
CA LYS A 384 65.08 -81.76 51.99
C LYS A 384 65.81 -80.46 51.65
N LYS A 385 66.96 -80.54 50.98
CA LYS A 385 67.66 -79.36 50.44
C LYS A 385 66.91 -78.78 49.25
N GLU A 386 66.47 -79.62 48.31
CA GLU A 386 65.67 -79.19 47.15
C GLU A 386 64.35 -78.55 47.57
N VAL A 387 63.63 -79.13 48.54
CA VAL A 387 62.38 -78.55 49.07
C VAL A 387 62.62 -77.18 49.70
N LYS A 388 63.72 -76.99 50.43
CA LYS A 388 64.08 -75.68 51.02
C LYS A 388 64.44 -74.65 49.96
N GLU A 389 65.17 -75.06 48.92
CA GLU A 389 65.49 -74.20 47.78
C GLU A 389 64.23 -73.85 46.98
N GLN A 390 63.32 -74.80 46.77
CA GLN A 390 61.99 -74.56 46.17
C GLN A 390 61.15 -73.59 47.01
N GLU A 391 61.11 -73.75 48.33
CA GLU A 391 60.36 -72.85 49.21
C GLU A 391 60.92 -71.42 49.19
N ARG A 392 62.26 -71.28 49.11
CA ARG A 392 62.92 -69.97 48.94
C ARG A 392 62.58 -69.36 47.59
N ALA A 393 62.68 -70.14 46.52
CA ALA A 393 62.33 -69.70 45.17
C ALA A 393 60.85 -69.28 45.07
N GLU A 394 59.93 -70.03 45.69
CA GLU A 394 58.51 -69.66 45.76
C GLU A 394 58.28 -68.37 46.54
N LYS A 395 58.95 -68.17 47.68
CA LYS A 395 58.85 -66.93 48.47
C LYS A 395 59.38 -65.75 47.69
N GLU A 396 60.46 -65.92 46.94
CA GLU A 396 60.99 -64.87 46.05
C GLU A 396 60.03 -64.56 44.90
N LEU A 397 59.40 -65.57 44.28
CA LEU A 397 58.38 -65.36 43.25
C LEU A 397 57.16 -64.63 43.82
N LYS A 398 56.70 -65.01 45.01
CA LYS A 398 55.60 -64.34 45.73
C LYS A 398 55.95 -62.88 46.03
N ARG A 399 57.17 -62.60 46.50
CA ARG A 399 57.67 -61.24 46.74
C ARG A 399 57.74 -60.41 45.45
N LYS A 400 58.33 -60.96 44.39
CA LYS A 400 58.38 -60.30 43.06
C LYS A 400 56.98 -60.00 42.53
N GLY A 401 56.03 -60.93 42.70
CA GLY A 401 54.64 -60.73 42.30
C GLY A 401 53.93 -59.62 43.08
N LEU A 402 54.21 -59.48 44.38
CA LEU A 402 53.69 -58.36 45.19
C LEU A 402 54.34 -57.03 44.82
N GLU A 403 55.65 -57.00 44.59
CA GLU A 403 56.39 -55.82 44.11
C GLU A 403 55.83 -55.34 42.75
N GLN A 404 55.58 -56.25 41.81
CA GLN A 404 54.94 -55.95 40.53
C GLN A 404 53.52 -55.39 40.70
N LYS A 405 52.69 -56.01 41.55
CA LYS A 405 51.33 -55.49 41.81
C LYS A 405 51.35 -54.10 42.43
N LEU A 406 52.27 -53.86 43.37
CA LEU A 406 52.45 -52.53 43.97
C LEU A 406 52.90 -51.52 42.91
N GLN A 407 53.81 -51.91 42.02
CA GLN A 407 54.28 -51.07 40.92
C GLN A 407 53.14 -50.74 39.95
N CYS A 408 52.37 -51.73 39.49
CA CYS A 408 51.19 -51.51 38.65
C CYS A 408 50.14 -50.63 39.35
N SER A 409 49.96 -50.76 40.66
CA SER A 409 49.05 -49.88 41.42
C SER A 409 49.55 -48.44 41.45
N LYS A 410 50.86 -48.20 41.59
CA LYS A 410 51.46 -46.86 41.56
C LYS A 410 51.33 -46.22 40.19
N GLU A 411 51.57 -46.99 39.13
CA GLU A 411 51.42 -46.54 37.74
C GLU A 411 49.96 -46.20 37.42
N ASN A 412 49.01 -47.06 37.81
CA ASN A 412 47.58 -46.79 37.67
C ASN A 412 47.15 -45.54 38.44
N HIS A 413 47.68 -45.34 39.65
CA HIS A 413 47.39 -44.14 40.43
C HIS A 413 47.97 -42.88 39.77
N ALA A 414 49.19 -42.95 39.25
CA ALA A 414 49.82 -41.85 38.51
C ALA A 414 48.99 -41.46 37.27
N LEU A 415 48.56 -42.44 36.47
CA LEU A 415 47.71 -42.20 35.29
C LEU A 415 46.38 -41.53 35.66
N LEU A 416 45.74 -41.94 36.76
CA LEU A 416 44.51 -41.31 37.23
C LEU A 416 44.72 -39.85 37.64
N LEU A 417 45.84 -39.54 38.30
CA LEU A 417 46.18 -38.16 38.66
C LEU A 417 46.48 -37.32 37.42
N GLU A 418 47.19 -37.86 36.44
CA GLU A 418 47.46 -37.18 35.17
C GLU A 418 46.17 -36.91 34.40
N ALA A 419 45.27 -37.89 34.30
CA ALA A 419 43.96 -37.71 33.68
C ALA A 419 43.14 -36.63 34.39
N ARG A 420 43.16 -36.61 35.73
CA ARG A 420 42.50 -35.58 36.55
C ARG A 420 43.08 -34.18 36.27
N VAL A 421 44.41 -34.05 36.18
CA VAL A 421 45.07 -32.77 35.88
C VAL A 421 44.76 -32.32 34.46
N GLN A 422 44.75 -33.23 33.49
CA GLN A 422 44.37 -32.93 32.11
C GLN A 422 42.91 -32.47 32.00
N GLU A 423 41.98 -33.14 32.70
CA GLU A 423 40.58 -32.73 32.77
C GLU A 423 40.44 -31.31 33.35
N MET A 424 41.13 -31.01 34.45
CA MET A 424 41.12 -29.66 35.03
C MET A 424 41.69 -28.61 34.08
N ARG A 425 42.73 -28.95 33.31
CA ARG A 425 43.30 -28.06 32.27
C ARG A 425 42.32 -27.83 31.12
N SER A 426 41.62 -28.87 30.65
CA SER A 426 40.59 -28.75 29.61
C SER A 426 39.44 -27.88 30.08
N ARG A 427 38.93 -28.10 31.30
CA ARG A 427 37.89 -27.25 31.91
C ARG A 427 38.32 -25.80 32.03
N ALA A 428 39.55 -25.54 32.49
CA ALA A 428 40.09 -24.18 32.57
C ALA A 428 40.21 -23.53 31.18
N ALA A 429 40.61 -24.29 30.16
CA ALA A 429 40.66 -23.79 28.78
C ALA A 429 39.27 -23.48 28.21
N GLU A 430 38.29 -24.35 28.46
CA GLU A 430 36.88 -24.15 28.09
C GLU A 430 36.28 -22.92 28.77
N GLU A 431 36.55 -22.71 30.07
CA GLU A 431 36.10 -21.52 30.79
C GLU A 431 36.69 -20.22 30.21
N VAL A 432 37.97 -20.23 29.85
CA VAL A 432 38.62 -19.08 29.21
C VAL A 432 38.00 -18.83 27.83
N GLN A 433 37.75 -19.87 27.03
CA GLN A 433 37.08 -19.74 25.74
C GLN A 433 35.67 -19.19 25.88
N MET A 434 34.90 -19.68 26.85
CA MET A 434 33.55 -19.19 27.14
C MET A 434 33.57 -17.71 27.53
N ARG A 435 34.50 -17.28 28.39
CA ARG A 435 34.66 -15.86 28.75
C ARG A 435 35.01 -15.00 27.55
N MET A 436 35.89 -15.47 26.66
CA MET A 436 36.25 -14.74 25.45
C MET A 436 35.05 -14.65 24.47
N ALA A 437 34.28 -15.73 24.31
CA ALA A 437 33.07 -15.73 23.51
C ALA A 437 32.02 -14.74 24.08
N GLN A 438 31.83 -14.73 25.40
CA GLN A 438 30.94 -13.77 26.06
C GLN A 438 31.41 -12.32 25.87
N GLN A 439 32.71 -12.05 25.96
CA GLN A 439 33.24 -10.71 25.71
C GLN A 439 33.06 -10.28 24.25
N ARG A 440 33.24 -11.19 23.27
CA ARG A 440 32.97 -10.91 21.85
C ARG A 440 31.50 -10.61 21.62
N ALA A 441 30.60 -11.44 22.14
CA ALA A 441 29.16 -11.21 22.05
C ALA A 441 28.73 -9.90 22.70
N ARG A 442 29.36 -9.49 23.82
CA ARG A 442 29.10 -8.18 24.46
C ARG A 442 29.55 -7.02 23.57
N ARG A 443 30.70 -7.11 22.90
CA ARG A 443 31.18 -6.09 21.97
C ARG A 443 30.27 -5.98 20.75
N GLU A 444 29.95 -7.10 20.12
CA GLU A 444 29.04 -7.14 18.97
C GLU A 444 27.65 -6.59 19.31
N ASN A 445 27.13 -6.90 20.50
CA ASN A 445 25.88 -6.33 20.97
C ASN A 445 25.97 -4.82 21.16
N ARG A 446 27.08 -4.30 21.70
CA ARG A 446 27.30 -2.87 21.84
C ARG A 446 27.37 -2.19 20.48
N ASP A 447 28.17 -2.72 19.56
CA ASP A 447 28.33 -2.17 18.21
C ASP A 447 26.99 -2.18 17.46
N ARG A 448 26.21 -3.26 17.59
CA ARG A 448 24.85 -3.35 17.02
C ARG A 448 23.90 -2.30 17.61
N MET A 449 23.99 -2.02 18.91
CA MET A 449 23.18 -0.99 19.55
C MET A 449 23.60 0.42 19.11
N GLU A 450 24.90 0.67 18.99
CA GLU A 450 25.43 1.94 18.47
C GLU A 450 25.00 2.15 17.01
N GLN A 451 25.08 1.11 16.17
CA GLN A 451 24.55 1.17 14.80
C GLN A 451 23.05 1.48 14.77
N LYS A 452 22.24 0.79 15.58
CA LYS A 452 20.80 1.07 15.67
C LYS A 452 20.53 2.51 16.11
N GLN A 453 21.27 3.03 17.08
CA GLN A 453 21.15 4.42 17.52
C GLN A 453 21.51 5.41 16.40
N MET A 454 22.61 5.17 15.68
CA MET A 454 23.00 5.99 14.53
C MET A 454 21.93 5.98 13.43
N TRP A 455 21.33 4.82 13.15
CA TRP A 455 20.22 4.70 12.21
C TRP A 455 18.99 5.49 12.67
N VAL A 456 18.59 5.36 13.93
CA VAL A 456 17.45 6.10 14.50
C VAL A 456 17.69 7.60 14.43
N GLN A 457 18.88 8.08 14.79
CA GLN A 457 19.23 9.50 14.69
C GLN A 457 19.18 9.99 13.23
N GLY A 458 19.68 9.19 12.29
CA GLY A 458 19.61 9.49 10.86
C GLY A 458 18.16 9.64 10.37
N CYS A 459 17.30 8.69 10.73
CA CYS A 459 15.87 8.76 10.41
C CYS A 459 15.18 9.96 11.08
N GLN A 460 15.48 10.25 12.34
CA GLN A 460 14.96 11.42 13.05
C GLN A 460 15.31 12.71 12.31
N LEU A 461 16.58 12.92 11.97
CA LEU A 461 17.02 14.10 11.21
C LEU A 461 16.33 14.20 9.84
N GLN A 462 16.08 13.06 9.16
CA GLN A 462 15.34 13.07 7.90
C GLN A 462 13.88 13.51 8.10
N THR A 463 13.20 12.96 9.12
CA THR A 463 11.82 13.35 9.43
C THR A 463 11.71 14.81 9.85
N GLU A 464 12.64 15.31 10.66
CA GLU A 464 12.70 16.71 11.07
C GLU A 464 12.88 17.64 9.86
N ARG A 465 13.79 17.30 8.94
CA ARG A 465 13.97 18.05 7.69
C ARG A 465 12.71 18.06 6.84
N ALA A 466 12.04 16.91 6.68
CA ALA A 466 10.79 16.82 5.94
C ALA A 466 9.67 17.66 6.57
N VAL A 467 9.56 17.62 7.91
CA VAL A 467 8.59 18.44 8.66
C VAL A 467 8.88 19.93 8.48
N MET A 468 10.14 20.36 8.59
CA MET A 468 10.52 21.77 8.39
C MET A 468 10.21 22.24 6.97
N GLN A 469 10.48 21.40 5.95
CA GLN A 469 10.13 21.72 4.56
C GLN A 469 8.62 21.82 4.34
N ALA A 470 7.84 20.89 4.91
CA ALA A 470 6.38 20.92 4.84
C ALA A 470 5.79 22.16 5.54
N GLN A 471 6.33 22.54 6.71
CA GLN A 471 5.94 23.76 7.41
C GLN A 471 6.25 25.02 6.60
N GLU A 472 7.45 25.10 6.03
CA GLU A 472 7.85 26.23 5.18
C GLU A 472 6.96 26.32 3.92
N GLN A 473 6.65 25.19 3.29
CA GLN A 473 5.73 25.14 2.16
C GLN A 473 4.32 25.62 2.56
N ARG A 474 3.82 25.20 3.74
CA ARG A 474 2.54 25.67 4.29
C ARG A 474 2.56 27.18 4.54
N ARG A 475 3.67 27.72 5.08
CA ARG A 475 3.85 29.17 5.29
C ARG A 475 3.84 29.94 3.97
N ARG A 476 4.58 29.48 2.96
CA ARG A 476 4.61 30.09 1.62
C ARG A 476 3.23 30.09 0.97
N ARG A 477 2.50 28.97 1.04
CA ARG A 477 1.11 28.90 0.54
C ARG A 477 0.20 29.88 1.27
N ALA A 478 0.27 29.93 2.60
CA ALA A 478 -0.53 30.86 3.40
C ALA A 478 -0.22 32.33 3.07
N GLN A 479 1.05 32.67 2.86
CA GLN A 479 1.47 34.00 2.44
C GLN A 479 0.98 34.33 1.01
N GLY A 480 1.06 33.36 0.08
CA GLY A 480 0.54 33.51 -1.28
C GLY A 480 -0.96 33.82 -1.28
N VAL A 481 -1.74 33.05 -0.54
CA VAL A 481 -3.19 33.27 -0.39
C VAL A 481 -3.48 34.64 0.24
N ARG A 482 -2.70 35.08 1.23
CA ARG A 482 -2.86 36.42 1.82
C ARG A 482 -2.63 37.54 0.80
N ARG A 483 -1.59 37.43 -0.03
CA ARG A 483 -1.30 38.41 -1.09
C ARG A 483 -2.39 38.45 -2.15
N GLU A 484 -2.79 37.28 -2.65
CA GLU A 484 -3.87 37.17 -3.64
C GLU A 484 -5.19 37.75 -3.10
N ASN A 485 -5.51 37.49 -1.83
CA ASN A 485 -6.68 38.07 -1.20
C ASN A 485 -6.58 39.60 -1.05
N GLN A 486 -5.40 40.14 -0.77
CA GLN A 486 -5.18 41.60 -0.74
C GLN A 486 -5.36 42.22 -2.13
N GLU A 487 -4.80 41.60 -3.17
CA GLU A 487 -4.96 42.04 -4.57
C GLU A 487 -6.43 42.01 -4.99
N LYS A 488 -7.16 40.93 -4.66
CA LYS A 488 -8.60 40.83 -4.92
C LYS A 488 -9.38 41.94 -4.20
N LYS A 489 -9.02 42.26 -2.94
CA LYS A 489 -9.65 43.38 -2.21
C LYS A 489 -9.41 44.72 -2.90
N LEU A 490 -8.18 44.99 -3.35
CA LEU A 490 -7.83 46.23 -4.05
C LEU A 490 -8.53 46.32 -5.41
N SER A 491 -8.53 45.25 -6.19
CA SER A 491 -9.22 45.18 -7.48
C SER A 491 -10.73 45.38 -7.34
N HIS A 492 -11.33 44.77 -6.32
CA HIS A 492 -12.74 44.95 -6.01
C HIS A 492 -13.05 46.38 -5.53
N HIS A 493 -12.17 47.00 -4.75
CA HIS A 493 -12.32 48.40 -4.35
C HIS A 493 -12.28 49.34 -5.57
N ARG A 494 -11.29 49.18 -6.46
CA ARG A 494 -11.19 49.96 -7.70
C ARG A 494 -12.41 49.76 -8.62
N LEU A 495 -12.91 48.53 -8.72
CA LEU A 495 -14.12 48.26 -9.50
C LEU A 495 -15.34 48.98 -8.91
N ARG A 496 -15.48 48.99 -7.59
CA ARG A 496 -16.56 49.74 -6.90
C ARG A 496 -16.45 51.23 -7.17
N GLU A 497 -15.25 51.81 -7.10
CA GLU A 497 -15.05 53.24 -7.40
C GLU A 497 -15.47 53.57 -8.82
N ARG A 498 -15.06 52.78 -9.81
CA ARG A 498 -15.49 52.96 -11.21
C ARG A 498 -17.00 52.89 -11.39
N VAL A 499 -17.65 51.91 -10.76
CA VAL A 499 -19.12 51.78 -10.79
C VAL A 499 -19.78 53.02 -10.19
N LEU A 500 -19.28 53.53 -9.06
CA LEU A 500 -19.80 54.74 -8.44
C LEU A 500 -19.58 55.99 -9.31
N GLU A 501 -18.46 56.09 -10.00
CA GLU A 501 -18.19 57.18 -10.95
C GLU A 501 -19.12 57.12 -12.17
N GLU A 502 -19.32 55.93 -12.74
CA GLU A 502 -20.27 55.71 -13.82
C GLU A 502 -21.70 56.05 -13.40
N GLU A 503 -22.12 55.64 -12.19
CA GLU A 503 -23.43 56.00 -11.64
C GLU A 503 -23.58 57.50 -11.44
N LYS A 504 -22.55 58.19 -10.93
CA LYS A 504 -22.54 59.66 -10.80
C LYS A 504 -22.64 60.34 -12.17
N ALA A 505 -21.86 59.90 -13.15
CA ALA A 505 -21.91 60.43 -14.51
C ALA A 505 -23.31 60.24 -15.13
N GLN A 506 -23.91 59.06 -14.96
CA GLN A 506 -25.29 58.80 -15.40
C GLN A 506 -26.30 59.72 -14.70
N TRP A 507 -26.15 59.95 -13.39
CA TRP A 507 -26.99 60.89 -12.65
C TRP A 507 -26.84 62.32 -13.16
N GLU A 508 -25.63 62.80 -13.40
CA GLU A 508 -25.40 64.13 -13.96
C GLU A 508 -25.97 64.29 -15.36
N GLU A 509 -25.84 63.27 -16.21
CA GLU A 509 -26.46 63.25 -17.54
C GLU A 509 -27.98 63.31 -17.45
N ARG A 510 -28.61 62.56 -16.53
CA ARG A 510 -30.04 62.63 -16.26
C ARG A 510 -30.46 64.03 -15.80
N CYS A 511 -29.73 64.63 -14.85
CA CYS A 511 -29.98 66.01 -14.40
C CYS A 511 -29.85 67.02 -15.54
N LYS A 512 -28.82 66.92 -16.38
CA LYS A 512 -28.64 67.77 -17.57
C LYS A 512 -29.78 67.57 -18.57
N ALA A 513 -30.25 66.34 -18.77
CA ALA A 513 -31.39 66.04 -19.63
C ALA A 513 -32.70 66.61 -19.09
N GLU A 514 -32.93 66.54 -17.78
CA GLU A 514 -34.08 67.17 -17.10
C GLU A 514 -34.04 68.68 -17.23
N GLN A 515 -32.90 69.33 -16.96
CA GLN A 515 -32.74 70.78 -17.14
C GLN A 515 -33.02 71.21 -18.59
N ARG A 516 -32.57 70.43 -19.59
CA ARG A 516 -32.89 70.69 -21.00
C ARG A 516 -34.38 70.56 -21.27
N ARG A 517 -35.05 69.56 -20.70
CA ARG A 517 -36.51 69.38 -20.82
C ARG A 517 -37.26 70.55 -20.19
N GLU A 518 -36.85 71.00 -19.01
CA GLU A 518 -37.45 72.16 -18.33
C GLU A 518 -37.30 73.44 -19.14
N LYS A 519 -36.11 73.70 -19.72
CA LYS A 519 -35.88 74.85 -20.61
C LYS A 519 -36.82 74.81 -21.82
N LEU A 520 -36.91 73.67 -22.50
CA LEU A 520 -37.83 73.48 -23.62
C LEU A 520 -39.30 73.64 -23.21
N GLN A 521 -39.69 73.20 -22.02
CA GLN A 521 -41.04 73.42 -21.50
C GLN A 521 -41.33 74.90 -21.24
N LYS A 522 -40.38 75.64 -20.67
CA LYS A 522 -40.50 77.10 -20.47
C LYS A 522 -40.62 77.83 -21.81
N GLU A 523 -39.76 77.52 -22.78
CA GLU A 523 -39.81 78.09 -24.13
C GLU A 523 -41.16 77.80 -24.81
N ARG A 524 -41.69 76.57 -24.68
CA ARG A 524 -43.02 76.21 -25.19
C ARG A 524 -44.13 77.01 -24.49
N ALA A 525 -44.07 77.19 -23.18
CA ALA A 525 -45.04 77.97 -22.41
C ALA A 525 -44.99 79.45 -22.80
N GLU A 526 -43.80 80.03 -22.96
CA GLU A 526 -43.61 81.39 -23.44
C GLU A 526 -44.14 81.57 -24.87
N ALA A 527 -43.85 80.62 -25.78
CA ALA A 527 -44.37 80.65 -27.13
C ALA A 527 -45.91 80.59 -27.15
N GLN A 528 -46.51 79.72 -26.33
CA GLN A 528 -47.96 79.65 -26.17
C GLN A 528 -48.53 80.97 -25.63
N GLU A 529 -47.88 81.59 -24.65
CA GLU A 529 -48.33 82.86 -24.08
C GLU A 529 -48.20 84.01 -25.08
N ARG A 530 -47.14 84.04 -25.89
CA ARG A 530 -46.99 84.97 -27.02
C ARG A 530 -48.12 84.77 -28.04
N SER A 531 -48.42 83.51 -28.40
CA SER A 531 -49.55 83.20 -29.28
C SER A 531 -50.90 83.64 -28.69
N ARG A 532 -51.12 83.45 -27.37
CA ARG A 532 -52.33 83.94 -26.68
C ARG A 532 -52.44 85.46 -26.73
N LYS A 533 -51.36 86.19 -26.49
CA LYS A 533 -51.33 87.67 -26.58
C LYS A 533 -51.62 88.17 -27.98
N VAL A 534 -51.04 87.55 -29.01
CA VAL A 534 -51.33 87.88 -30.42
C VAL A 534 -52.78 87.57 -30.77
N ALA A 535 -53.31 86.43 -30.32
CA ALA A 535 -54.71 86.07 -30.53
C ALA A 535 -55.65 87.06 -29.82
N HIS A 536 -55.32 87.47 -28.59
CA HIS A 536 -56.05 88.49 -27.84
C HIS A 536 -56.01 89.85 -28.55
N ALA A 537 -54.84 90.31 -28.99
CA ALA A 537 -54.69 91.55 -29.76
C ALA A 537 -55.48 91.49 -31.08
N SER A 538 -55.44 90.35 -31.78
CA SER A 538 -56.21 90.13 -33.01
C SER A 538 -57.72 90.11 -32.75
N CYS A 539 -58.16 89.52 -31.63
CA CYS A 539 -59.55 89.53 -31.19
C CYS A 539 -60.01 90.94 -30.86
N TYR A 540 -59.23 91.67 -30.07
CA TYR A 540 -59.49 93.08 -29.72
C TYR A 540 -59.56 93.96 -30.96
N MET A 541 -58.62 93.81 -31.91
CA MET A 541 -58.66 94.51 -33.19
C MET A 541 -59.90 94.18 -34.01
N ARG A 542 -60.29 92.89 -34.09
CA ARG A 542 -61.52 92.46 -34.77
C ARG A 542 -62.76 93.04 -34.10
N GLU A 543 -62.81 93.06 -32.77
CA GLU A 543 -63.90 93.65 -32.00
C GLU A 543 -63.97 95.15 -32.24
N ARG A 544 -62.84 95.87 -32.25
CA ARG A 544 -62.79 97.30 -32.59
C ARG A 544 -63.24 97.60 -34.02
N VAL A 545 -62.80 96.81 -35.00
CA VAL A 545 -63.28 96.93 -36.39
C VAL A 545 -64.76 96.59 -36.47
N SER A 546 -65.22 95.58 -35.73
CA SER A 546 -66.63 95.23 -35.64
C SER A 546 -67.43 96.36 -35.00
N GLU A 547 -67.00 96.98 -33.90
CA GLU A 547 -67.61 98.15 -33.28
C GLU A 547 -67.69 99.33 -34.26
N GLN A 548 -66.62 99.61 -35.02
CA GLN A 548 -66.57 100.69 -36.00
C GLN A 548 -67.50 100.44 -37.19
N THR A 549 -67.56 99.21 -37.68
CA THR A 549 -68.42 98.80 -38.81
C THR A 549 -69.88 98.65 -38.34
N SER A 550 -70.08 98.24 -37.08
CA SER A 550 -71.39 98.10 -36.43
C SER A 550 -71.99 99.43 -35.99
N ARG A 551 -71.34 100.57 -36.25
CA ARG A 551 -72.00 101.89 -36.17
C ARG A 551 -73.15 102.04 -37.18
N ARG A 552 -73.22 101.16 -38.19
CA ARG A 552 -74.28 101.05 -39.21
C ARG A 552 -74.82 99.63 -39.32
N THR A 553 -75.18 98.99 -38.20
CA THR A 553 -75.89 97.70 -38.26
C THR A 553 -77.30 97.86 -38.78
N PHE A 554 -77.79 96.84 -39.50
CA PHE A 554 -79.18 96.75 -39.94
C PHE A 554 -80.15 96.95 -38.78
N ASP A 555 -79.86 96.39 -37.59
CA ASP A 555 -80.73 96.55 -36.41
C ASP A 555 -80.81 98.00 -35.88
N ARG A 556 -79.72 98.78 -36.01
CA ARG A 556 -79.73 100.21 -35.65
C ARG A 556 -80.46 101.03 -36.71
N MET A 557 -80.24 100.75 -37.99
CA MET A 557 -81.00 101.36 -39.09
C MET A 557 -82.48 100.99 -39.01
N ALA A 558 -82.83 99.75 -38.64
CA ALA A 558 -84.19 99.28 -38.44
C ALA A 558 -84.88 100.06 -37.31
N ARG A 559 -84.21 100.24 -36.15
CA ARG A 559 -84.71 101.09 -35.06
C ARG A 559 -84.81 102.56 -35.44
N GLU A 560 -83.85 103.10 -36.17
CA GLU A 560 -83.91 104.49 -36.68
C GLU A 560 -85.03 104.65 -37.71
N THR A 561 -85.30 103.65 -38.56
CA THR A 561 -86.45 103.65 -39.47
C THR A 561 -87.78 103.44 -38.74
N GLU A 562 -87.86 102.63 -37.69
CA GLU A 562 -89.06 102.52 -36.83
C GLU A 562 -89.34 103.86 -36.13
N LEU A 563 -88.31 104.53 -35.61
CA LEU A 563 -88.42 105.87 -35.01
C LEU A 563 -88.76 106.95 -36.05
N ASN A 564 -88.17 106.92 -37.25
CA ASN A 564 -88.52 107.84 -38.34
C ASN A 564 -89.94 107.58 -38.90
N TRP A 565 -90.35 106.31 -39.00
CA TRP A 565 -91.71 105.95 -39.40
C TRP A 565 -92.74 106.39 -38.35
N ALA A 566 -92.38 106.38 -37.06
CA ALA A 566 -93.20 106.96 -36.01
C ALA A 566 -93.30 108.50 -36.09
N THR A 567 -92.26 109.20 -36.58
CA THR A 567 -92.29 110.67 -36.76
C THR A 567 -93.04 111.11 -38.02
N TRP A 568 -93.05 110.31 -39.09
CA TRP A 568 -93.82 110.60 -40.33
C TRP A 568 -95.33 110.30 -40.22
N ASN A 569 -95.79 109.66 -39.13
CA ASN A 569 -97.21 109.47 -38.84
C ASN A 569 -97.80 110.60 -37.95
N TYR A 570 -97.05 111.69 -37.73
CA TYR A 570 -97.44 112.86 -36.93
C TYR A 570 -97.30 114.20 -37.69
N GLU A 571 -97.29 114.16 -39.02
CA GLU A 571 -97.68 115.27 -39.91
C GLU A 571 -98.98 114.90 -40.61
#